data_AF-A0A1D6YD95-F1
#
_entry.id   AF-A0A1D6YD95-F1
#
_cell.length_a   1.000
_cell.length_b   1.000
_cell.length_c   1.000
_cell.angle_alpha   90.00
_cell.angle_beta   90.00
_cell.angle_gamma   90.00
#
_symmetry.space_group_name_H-M   'P 1'
#
loop_
_entity.id
_entity.type
_entity.pdbx_description
1 polymer ?
#
loop_
_entity_poly.entity_id
_entity_poly.type
_entity_poly.pdbx_seq_one_letter_code
_entity_poly.pdbx_strand_id
1 'polypeptide(L)'
;MTAAYNNNMKTLLDAGITPIYGTRYLLSKYNLFNITIILCIGYLMVSLIKNNVTIRVTRSLSAGVCKLICRYFSSTAPQRLNAKDMAWLVGFLEGDGWFSITKNGIYCKYEFGIEVSEKDIKLLYKLKEMLGVGRVSRRRTREGIVLFKLTSKAHLRNIVFPIFDSYPMFTSKHWDYII
;
A
#
# COMPACT_ATOMS: atom_id res chain seq x y z
N MET A 1 -59.21 -33.99 -61.99
CA MET A 1 -58.97 -33.00 -60.91
C MET A 1 -58.22 -33.67 -59.77
N THR A 2 -56.89 -33.79 -59.83
CA THR A 2 -56.05 -34.28 -58.70
C THR A 2 -54.56 -34.11 -59.06
N ALA A 3 -54.04 -32.88 -59.09
CA ALA A 3 -52.61 -32.66 -59.30
C ALA A 3 -52.07 -31.37 -58.66
N ALA A 4 -52.66 -30.93 -57.53
CA ALA A 4 -52.24 -29.67 -56.87
C ALA A 4 -52.03 -29.81 -55.35
N TYR A 5 -51.95 -31.03 -54.79
CA TYR A 5 -51.90 -31.23 -53.34
C TYR A 5 -50.53 -31.64 -52.77
N ASN A 6 -49.51 -31.92 -53.59
CA ASN A 6 -48.32 -32.64 -53.10
C ASN A 6 -46.99 -31.85 -53.06
N ASN A 7 -46.99 -30.56 -53.37
CA ASN A 7 -45.77 -29.72 -53.27
C ASN A 7 -45.71 -28.85 -51.99
N ASN A 8 -46.85 -28.63 -51.32
CA ASN A 8 -46.91 -27.83 -50.09
C ASN A 8 -46.71 -28.65 -48.80
N MET A 9 -46.75 -29.99 -48.87
CA MET A 9 -46.58 -30.85 -47.69
C MET A 9 -45.10 -31.12 -47.36
N LYS A 10 -44.19 -31.00 -48.33
CA LYS A 10 -42.73 -31.06 -48.09
C LYS A 10 -42.17 -29.81 -47.42
N THR A 11 -42.69 -28.62 -47.76
CA THR A 11 -42.24 -27.36 -47.14
C THR A 11 -42.72 -27.20 -45.69
N LEU A 12 -43.82 -27.85 -45.30
CA LEU A 12 -44.34 -27.85 -43.93
C LEU A 12 -43.62 -28.84 -43.00
N LEU A 13 -43.06 -29.94 -43.53
CA LEU A 13 -42.27 -30.90 -42.76
C LEU A 13 -40.88 -30.33 -42.40
N ASP A 14 -40.28 -29.51 -43.27
CA ASP A 14 -39.00 -28.82 -43.02
C ASP A 14 -39.15 -27.59 -42.10
N ALA A 15 -40.37 -27.04 -41.95
CA ALA A 15 -40.63 -25.87 -41.11
C ALA A 15 -40.79 -26.21 -39.61
N GLY A 16 -41.09 -27.46 -39.25
CA GLY A 16 -41.40 -27.87 -37.88
C GLY A 16 -40.20 -28.18 -36.99
N ILE A 17 -39.02 -28.42 -37.57
CA ILE A 17 -37.81 -28.85 -36.84
C ILE A 17 -36.77 -27.71 -36.75
N THR A 18 -36.94 -26.63 -37.50
CA THR A 18 -35.94 -25.55 -37.59
C THR A 18 -35.97 -24.49 -36.47
N PRO A 19 -37.11 -24.09 -35.86
CA PRO A 19 -37.11 -22.99 -34.90
C PRO A 19 -36.65 -23.41 -33.50
N ILE A 20 -36.96 -24.64 -33.05
CA ILE A 20 -36.58 -25.11 -31.70
C ILE A 20 -35.09 -25.47 -31.66
N TYR A 21 -34.58 -26.11 -32.72
CA TYR A 21 -33.14 -26.37 -32.86
C TYR A 21 -32.36 -25.10 -33.18
N GLY A 22 -32.93 -24.17 -33.96
CA GLY A 22 -32.35 -22.86 -34.24
C GLY A 22 -32.26 -21.97 -32.99
N THR A 23 -33.32 -21.90 -32.17
CA THR A 23 -33.31 -21.15 -30.90
C THR A 23 -32.42 -21.80 -29.86
N ARG A 24 -32.40 -23.13 -29.74
CA ARG A 24 -31.44 -23.85 -28.89
C ARG A 24 -30.00 -23.69 -29.36
N TYR A 25 -29.74 -23.69 -30.67
CA TYR A 25 -28.42 -23.44 -31.25
C TYR A 25 -27.98 -21.99 -31.02
N LEU A 26 -28.88 -21.02 -31.19
CA LEU A 26 -28.62 -19.60 -30.90
C LEU A 26 -28.39 -19.36 -29.40
N LEU A 27 -29.21 -19.94 -28.51
CA LEU A 27 -29.02 -19.89 -27.05
C LEU A 27 -27.71 -20.57 -26.63
N SER A 28 -27.38 -21.72 -27.21
CA SER A 28 -26.12 -22.42 -26.98
C SER A 28 -24.92 -21.59 -27.45
N LYS A 29 -25.03 -20.95 -28.62
CA LYS A 29 -23.98 -20.09 -29.18
C LYS A 29 -23.82 -18.79 -28.38
N TYR A 30 -24.90 -18.19 -27.88
CA TYR A 30 -24.87 -17.05 -26.96
C TYR A 30 -24.23 -17.42 -25.61
N ASN A 31 -24.58 -18.58 -25.05
CA ASN A 31 -23.93 -19.08 -23.83
C ASN A 31 -22.45 -19.39 -24.06
N LEU A 32 -22.09 -20.00 -25.19
CA LEU A 32 -20.70 -20.28 -25.54
C LEU A 32 -19.90 -18.99 -25.73
N PHE A 33 -20.49 -17.97 -26.36
CA PHE A 33 -19.89 -16.64 -26.53
C PHE A 33 -19.71 -15.91 -25.19
N ASN A 34 -20.69 -16.02 -24.29
CA ASN A 34 -20.55 -15.47 -22.94
C ASN A 34 -19.46 -16.19 -22.12
N ILE A 35 -19.36 -17.52 -22.24
CA ILE A 35 -18.32 -18.31 -21.58
C ILE A 35 -16.92 -17.95 -22.11
N THR A 36 -16.75 -17.77 -23.42
CA THR A 36 -15.46 -17.35 -23.99
C THR A 36 -15.09 -15.93 -23.59
N ILE A 37 -16.05 -15.01 -23.51
CA ILE A 37 -15.82 -13.65 -22.98
C ILE A 37 -15.38 -13.70 -21.51
N ILE A 38 -16.03 -14.49 -20.66
CA ILE A 38 -15.67 -14.62 -19.23
C ILE A 38 -14.26 -15.20 -19.07
N LEU A 39 -13.91 -16.24 -19.85
CA LEU A 39 -12.56 -16.81 -19.87
C LEU A 39 -11.51 -15.80 -20.35
N CYS A 40 -11.86 -14.97 -21.34
CA CYS A 40 -10.97 -13.94 -21.88
C CYS A 40 -10.76 -12.80 -20.86
N ILE A 41 -11.80 -12.34 -20.18
CA ILE A 41 -11.73 -11.35 -19.09
C ILE A 41 -10.91 -11.91 -17.92
N GLY A 42 -11.15 -13.17 -17.53
CA GLY A 42 -10.36 -13.84 -16.49
C GLY A 42 -8.87 -13.91 -16.85
N TYR A 43 -8.54 -14.25 -18.10
CA TYR A 43 -7.16 -14.26 -18.59
C TYR A 43 -6.52 -12.86 -18.60
N LEU A 44 -7.29 -11.83 -18.99
CA LEU A 44 -6.86 -10.44 -18.97
C LEU A 44 -6.56 -9.98 -17.53
N MET A 45 -7.43 -10.31 -16.57
CA MET A 45 -7.26 -9.99 -15.15
C MET A 45 -6.06 -10.71 -14.53
N VAL A 46 -5.85 -11.99 -14.86
CA VAL A 46 -4.66 -12.75 -14.41
C VAL A 46 -3.37 -12.19 -15.01
N SER A 47 -3.39 -11.74 -16.27
CA SER A 47 -2.26 -11.08 -16.92
C SER A 47 -1.92 -9.73 -16.25
N LEU A 48 -2.94 -8.95 -15.87
CA LEU A 48 -2.78 -7.69 -15.13
C LEU A 48 -2.20 -7.90 -13.72
N ILE A 49 -2.55 -8.99 -13.03
CA ILE A 49 -1.98 -9.33 -11.71
C ILE A 49 -0.51 -9.76 -11.83
N LYS A 50 -0.12 -10.48 -12.90
CA LYS A 50 1.27 -10.90 -13.13
C LYS A 50 2.22 -9.73 -13.45
N ASN A 51 1.71 -8.61 -13.94
CA ASN A 51 2.54 -7.46 -14.34
C ASN A 51 2.97 -6.54 -13.18
N ASN A 52 2.44 -6.73 -11.97
CA ASN A 52 2.67 -5.79 -10.85
C ASN A 52 3.48 -6.32 -9.67
N VAL A 53 4.06 -7.52 -9.75
CA VAL A 53 5.07 -7.96 -8.76
C VAL A 53 6.20 -8.71 -9.47
N THR A 54 7.16 -7.96 -10.03
CA THR A 54 8.49 -8.51 -10.30
C THR A 54 9.37 -8.29 -9.07
N ILE A 55 9.44 -9.25 -8.16
CA ILE A 55 10.54 -9.29 -7.19
C ILE A 55 11.80 -9.66 -7.98
N ARG A 56 12.60 -8.67 -8.35
CA ARG A 56 13.85 -8.91 -9.08
C ARG A 56 14.95 -9.24 -8.09
N VAL A 57 15.35 -10.50 -8.06
CA VAL A 57 16.58 -10.94 -7.41
C VAL A 57 17.75 -10.39 -8.22
N THR A 58 18.45 -9.39 -7.69
CA THR A 58 19.63 -8.77 -8.31
C THR A 58 20.91 -9.57 -8.07
N ARG A 59 20.83 -10.71 -7.36
CA ARG A 59 21.99 -11.55 -7.11
C ARG A 59 22.49 -12.12 -8.44
N SER A 60 23.79 -11.91 -8.71
CA SER A 60 24.57 -12.47 -9.83
C SER A 60 24.56 -11.71 -11.17
N LEU A 61 23.97 -10.52 -11.27
CA LEU A 61 24.09 -9.68 -12.49
C LEU A 61 25.37 -8.85 -12.50
N SER A 62 25.98 -8.69 -13.67
CA SER A 62 27.14 -7.79 -13.84
C SER A 62 26.73 -6.34 -13.57
N ALA A 63 27.67 -5.55 -13.04
CA ALA A 63 27.40 -4.16 -12.64
C ALA A 63 26.81 -3.30 -13.78
N GLY A 64 27.21 -3.55 -15.03
CA GLY A 64 26.69 -2.84 -16.21
C GLY A 64 25.22 -3.15 -16.52
N VAL A 65 24.79 -4.40 -16.38
CA VAL A 65 23.40 -4.82 -16.62
C VAL A 65 22.49 -4.32 -15.51
N CYS A 66 22.95 -4.39 -14.25
CA CYS A 66 22.24 -3.81 -13.11
C CYS A 66 22.05 -2.30 -13.30
N LYS A 67 23.10 -1.59 -13.77
CA LYS A 67 23.05 -0.14 -14.04
C LYS A 67 22.05 0.22 -15.15
N LEU A 68 21.98 -0.56 -16.23
CA LEU A 68 21.01 -0.35 -17.32
C LEU A 68 19.56 -0.60 -16.85
N ILE A 69 19.33 -1.67 -16.08
CA ILE A 69 18.02 -1.98 -15.50
C ILE A 69 17.57 -0.85 -14.55
N CYS A 70 18.46 -0.38 -13.67
CA CYS A 70 18.17 0.75 -12.77
C CYS A 70 17.88 2.05 -13.52
N ARG A 71 18.52 2.28 -14.68
CA ARG A 71 18.31 3.47 -15.52
C ARG A 71 16.99 3.43 -16.28
N TYR A 72 16.63 2.26 -16.82
CA TYR A 72 15.36 2.05 -17.52
C TYR A 72 14.17 2.10 -16.55
N PHE A 73 14.39 1.68 -15.29
CA PHE A 73 13.42 1.75 -14.20
C PHE A 73 13.56 3.02 -13.35
N SER A 74 14.36 4.01 -13.77
CA SER A 74 14.33 5.34 -13.17
C SER A 74 13.03 6.04 -13.59
N SER A 75 11.89 5.51 -13.14
CA SER A 75 10.90 6.41 -12.56
C SER A 75 11.70 7.25 -11.58
N THR A 76 11.59 8.57 -11.67
CA THR A 76 12.08 9.45 -10.61
C THR A 76 11.80 8.72 -9.31
N ALA A 77 12.85 8.27 -8.61
CA ALA A 77 12.63 7.70 -7.31
C ALA A 77 11.74 8.72 -6.61
N PRO A 78 10.71 8.32 -5.85
CA PRO A 78 9.99 9.24 -4.98
C PRO A 78 10.93 9.74 -3.86
N GLN A 79 12.22 9.97 -4.16
CA GLN A 79 13.22 10.71 -3.42
C GLN A 79 12.93 12.19 -3.55
N ARG A 80 11.78 12.55 -2.98
CA ARG A 80 11.44 13.82 -2.36
C ARG A 80 9.97 13.66 -2.03
N LEU A 81 9.70 13.08 -0.84
CA LEU A 81 8.52 13.54 -0.12
C LEU A 81 8.58 15.06 -0.19
N ASN A 82 7.51 15.68 -0.66
CA ASN A 82 7.41 17.12 -0.65
C ASN A 82 7.74 17.55 0.79
N ALA A 83 8.78 18.36 1.01
CA ALA A 83 9.28 18.64 2.36
C ALA A 83 8.24 19.30 3.28
N LYS A 84 7.13 19.74 2.67
CA LYS A 84 5.91 20.23 3.31
C LYS A 84 5.12 19.15 4.04
N ASP A 85 5.25 17.88 3.63
CA ASP A 85 4.50 16.77 4.19
C ASP A 85 5.20 16.23 5.43
N MET A 86 4.54 16.29 6.58
CA MET A 86 5.05 15.74 7.85
C MET A 86 5.15 14.20 7.85
N ALA A 87 4.76 13.54 6.76
CA ALA A 87 4.82 12.09 6.62
C ALA A 87 6.25 11.53 6.74
N TRP A 88 7.27 12.24 6.26
CA TRP A 88 8.66 11.79 6.44
C TRP A 88 9.06 11.83 7.91
N LEU A 89 8.56 12.83 8.64
CA LEU A 89 8.82 12.98 10.06
C LEU A 89 8.17 11.82 10.81
N VAL A 90 6.91 11.49 10.53
CA VAL A 90 6.25 10.33 11.12
C VAL A 90 7.03 9.04 10.87
N GLY A 91 7.48 8.79 9.64
CA GLY A 91 8.29 7.60 9.34
C GLY A 91 9.63 7.58 10.09
N PHE A 92 10.28 8.73 10.25
CA PHE A 92 11.50 8.86 11.07
C PHE A 92 11.23 8.58 12.56
N LEU A 93 10.14 9.16 13.11
CA LEU A 93 9.70 8.92 14.50
C LEU A 93 9.31 7.46 14.72
N GLU A 94 8.71 6.82 13.72
CA GLU A 94 8.32 5.42 13.78
C GLU A 94 9.54 4.48 13.72
N GLY A 95 10.60 4.85 13.01
CA GLY A 95 11.86 4.09 12.99
C GLY A 95 12.58 4.15 14.34
N ASP A 96 13.13 5.33 14.67
CA ASP A 96 14.05 5.51 15.79
C ASP A 96 13.39 6.03 17.08
N GLY A 97 12.13 6.46 16.99
CA GLY A 97 11.38 6.95 18.14
C GLY A 97 10.69 5.85 18.93
N TRP A 98 10.24 6.23 20.12
CA TRP A 98 9.55 5.36 21.06
C TRP A 98 8.50 6.12 21.88
N PHE A 99 7.46 5.37 22.28
CA PHE A 99 6.47 5.77 23.26
C PHE A 99 6.59 4.87 24.49
N SER A 100 6.58 5.45 25.68
CA SER A 100 6.55 4.68 26.92
C SER A 100 5.64 5.33 27.94
N ILE A 101 4.89 4.46 28.62
CA ILE A 101 4.09 4.81 29.76
C ILE A 101 4.73 4.09 30.95
N THR A 102 5.35 4.86 31.84
CA THR A 102 5.99 4.32 33.04
C THR A 102 5.18 4.69 34.28
N LYS A 103 4.89 3.71 35.13
CA LYS A 103 4.25 3.95 36.43
C LYS A 103 5.28 4.53 37.41
N ASN A 104 4.96 5.69 37.98
CA ASN A 104 5.75 6.38 38.99
C ASN A 104 4.90 6.50 40.28
N GLY A 105 4.84 5.40 41.04
CA GLY A 105 3.98 5.29 42.21
C GLY A 105 2.50 5.27 41.83
N ILE A 106 1.76 6.31 42.25
CA ILE A 106 0.34 6.49 41.94
C ILE A 106 0.14 7.11 40.55
N TYR A 107 1.16 7.80 40.04
CA TYR A 107 1.05 8.56 38.79
C TYR A 107 1.63 7.81 37.60
N CYS A 108 1.06 8.04 36.42
CA CYS A 108 1.65 7.56 35.16
C CYS A 108 2.43 8.70 34.47
N LYS A 109 3.64 8.38 34.03
CA LYS A 109 4.51 9.24 33.26
C LYS A 109 4.47 8.81 31.81
N TYR A 110 4.08 9.74 30.93
CA TYR A 110 4.10 9.54 29.48
C TYR A 110 5.38 10.16 28.95
N GLU A 111 6.12 9.37 28.19
CA GLU A 111 7.34 9.81 27.54
C GLU A 111 7.29 9.43 26.07
N PHE A 112 7.59 10.41 25.24
CA PHE A 112 7.90 10.23 23.82
C PHE A 112 9.33 10.68 23.60
N GLY A 113 10.09 9.94 22.80
CA GLY A 113 11.45 10.35 22.52
C GLY A 113 12.11 9.61 21.39
N ILE A 114 13.30 10.09 21.04
CA ILE A 114 14.19 9.50 20.04
C ILE A 114 15.58 9.50 20.63
N GLU A 115 16.32 8.42 20.42
CA GLU A 115 17.72 8.32 20.79
C GLU A 115 18.57 8.13 19.54
N VAL A 116 19.59 8.98 19.38
CA VAL A 116 20.50 8.97 18.23
C VAL A 116 21.94 9.14 18.73
N SER A 117 22.92 8.80 17.89
CA SER A 117 24.32 9.08 18.17
C SER A 117 24.58 10.58 18.27
N GLU A 118 25.54 10.98 19.11
CA GLU A 118 25.94 12.38 19.30
C GLU A 118 26.41 13.06 18.02
N LYS A 119 26.88 12.29 17.04
CA LYS A 119 27.23 12.78 15.68
C LYS A 119 26.05 13.51 15.02
N ASP A 120 24.83 13.08 15.30
CA ASP A 120 23.60 13.58 14.69
C ASP A 120 22.82 14.52 15.62
N ILE A 121 23.48 15.11 16.62
CA ILE A 121 22.83 16.04 17.56
C ILE A 121 22.13 17.22 16.84
N LYS A 122 22.67 17.66 15.70
CA LYS A 122 22.09 18.72 14.87
C LYS A 122 20.69 18.33 14.35
N LEU A 123 20.47 17.04 14.05
CA LEU A 123 19.17 16.53 13.63
C LEU A 123 18.13 16.69 14.74
N LEU A 124 18.49 16.38 15.99
CA LEU A 124 17.59 16.54 17.13
C LEU A 124 17.25 18.00 17.42
N TYR A 125 18.18 18.93 17.20
CA TYR A 125 17.87 20.36 17.32
C TYR A 125 16.95 20.85 16.19
N LYS A 126 17.17 20.39 14.95
CA LYS A 126 16.27 20.66 13.82
C LYS A 126 14.86 20.13 14.09
N LEU A 127 14.76 18.91 14.61
CA LEU A 127 13.50 18.30 15.02
C LEU A 127 12.80 19.12 16.11
N LYS A 128 13.54 19.56 17.13
CA LYS A 128 13.01 20.42 18.19
C LYS A 128 12.49 21.75 17.63
N GLU A 129 13.19 22.34 16.67
CA GLU A 129 12.76 23.57 16.00
C GLU A 129 11.47 23.34 15.20
N MET A 130 11.37 22.22 14.47
CA MET A 130 10.18 21.84 13.71
C MET A 130 8.95 21.61 14.60
N LEU A 131 9.13 20.92 15.73
CA LEU A 131 8.04 20.63 16.67
C LEU A 131 7.73 21.79 17.62
N GLY A 132 8.66 22.74 17.80
CA GLY A 132 8.57 23.86 18.75
C GLY A 132 8.63 23.45 20.23
N VAL A 133 8.68 22.15 20.54
CA VAL A 133 8.64 21.61 21.91
C VAL A 133 9.67 20.50 22.11
N GLY A 134 9.87 20.13 23.38
CA GLY A 134 10.73 19.02 23.78
C GLY A 134 12.10 19.46 24.27
N ARG A 135 12.83 18.50 24.83
CA ARG A 135 14.15 18.70 25.42
C ARG A 135 15.16 17.75 24.79
N VAL A 136 16.25 18.33 24.28
CA VAL A 136 17.44 17.57 23.88
C VAL A 136 18.36 17.47 25.08
N SER A 137 18.85 16.26 25.38
CA SER A 137 19.78 16.01 26.47
C SER A 137 20.76 14.90 26.11
N ARG A 138 21.92 14.88 26.74
CA ARG A 138 22.88 13.78 26.60
C ARG A 138 22.56 12.69 27.60
N ARG A 139 22.65 11.43 27.18
CA ARG A 139 22.43 10.30 28.08
C ARG A 139 23.63 10.22 29.02
N ARG A 140 23.40 10.22 30.33
CA ARG A 140 24.48 10.14 31.34
C ARG A 140 25.09 8.74 31.44
N THR A 141 24.30 7.71 31.16
CA THR A 141 24.67 6.31 31.35
C THR A 141 25.51 5.75 30.20
N ARG A 142 25.41 6.33 29.01
CA ARG A 142 26.11 5.88 27.80
C ARG A 142 26.67 7.09 27.08
N GLU A 143 27.98 7.14 26.94
CA GLU A 143 28.67 8.20 26.20
C GLU A 143 28.34 8.12 24.70
N GLY A 144 28.34 9.27 24.03
CA GLY A 144 28.08 9.35 22.59
C GLY A 144 26.62 9.16 22.16
N ILE A 145 25.66 9.18 23.10
CA ILE A 145 24.21 9.11 22.81
C ILE A 145 23.51 10.40 23.26
N VAL A 146 22.74 10.96 22.35
CA VAL A 146 21.87 12.12 22.57
C VAL A 146 20.41 11.68 22.44
N LEU A 147 19.56 12.26 23.28
CA LEU A 147 18.13 11.96 23.29
C LEU A 147 17.31 13.23 23.18
N PHE A 148 16.27 13.17 22.36
CA PHE A 148 15.17 14.12 22.36
C PHE A 148 14.02 13.49 23.15
N LYS A 149 13.48 14.21 24.13
CA LYS A 149 12.37 13.72 24.97
C LYS A 149 11.29 14.78 25.14
N LEU A 150 10.04 14.33 25.07
CA LEU A 150 8.84 15.07 25.41
C LEU A 150 8.08 14.32 26.51
N THR A 151 7.87 14.98 27.65
CA THR A 151 7.20 14.39 28.83
C THR A 151 5.93 15.15 29.22
N SER A 152 5.74 16.37 28.71
CA SER A 152 4.57 17.18 29.03
C SER A 152 3.32 16.58 28.39
N LYS A 153 2.33 16.20 29.21
CA LYS A 153 1.04 15.66 28.76
C LYS A 153 0.32 16.64 27.81
N ALA A 154 0.37 17.93 28.13
CA ALA A 154 -0.25 18.97 27.30
C ALA A 154 0.41 19.06 25.91
N HIS A 155 1.74 18.98 25.85
CA HIS A 155 2.44 19.05 24.56
C HIS A 155 2.24 17.79 23.73
N LEU A 156 2.19 16.60 24.36
CA LEU A 156 1.87 15.36 23.67
C LEU A 156 0.48 15.43 23.02
N ARG A 157 -0.53 15.86 23.78
CA ARG A 157 -1.90 15.97 23.31
C ARG A 157 -2.08 17.00 22.20
N ASN A 158 -1.44 18.16 22.32
CA ASN A 158 -1.71 19.29 21.41
C ASN A 158 -0.86 19.26 20.14
N ILE A 159 0.27 18.56 20.13
CA ILE A 159 1.24 18.60 19.03
C ILE A 159 1.49 17.21 18.47
N VAL A 160 1.84 16.24 19.33
CA VAL A 160 2.28 14.92 18.89
C VAL A 160 1.12 14.11 18.33
N PHE A 161 0.02 13.97 19.08
CA PHE A 161 -1.13 13.18 18.65
C PHE A 161 -1.78 13.68 17.34
N PRO A 162 -2.01 14.99 17.14
CA PRO A 162 -2.54 15.49 15.86
C PRO A 162 -1.69 15.15 14.63
N ILE A 163 -0.36 15.05 14.79
CA ILE A 163 0.55 14.64 13.71
C ILE A 163 0.32 13.16 13.35
N PHE A 164 0.22 12.29 14.35
CA PHE A 164 0.00 10.86 14.15
C PHE A 164 -1.44 10.51 13.74
N ASP A 165 -2.42 11.34 14.11
CA ASP A 165 -3.80 11.23 13.63
C ASP A 165 -3.90 11.59 12.14
N SER A 166 -3.15 12.61 11.71
CA SER A 166 -3.08 13.01 10.30
C SER A 166 -2.29 12.01 9.45
N TYR A 167 -1.26 11.40 10.04
CA TYR A 167 -0.37 10.45 9.38
C TYR A 167 -0.19 9.22 10.29
N PRO A 168 -1.03 8.17 10.14
CA PRO A 168 -0.94 6.99 10.99
C PRO A 168 0.35 6.22 10.74
N MET A 169 0.88 5.63 11.81
CA MET A 169 1.99 4.68 11.77
C MET A 169 1.56 3.37 11.10
N PHE A 170 2.45 2.74 10.33
CA PHE A 170 2.13 1.52 9.56
C PHE A 170 2.61 0.22 10.22
N THR A 171 3.54 0.30 11.16
CA THR A 171 4.13 -0.84 11.86
C THR A 171 3.33 -1.23 13.10
N SER A 172 3.76 -2.29 13.78
CA SER A 172 3.18 -2.72 15.07
C SER A 172 3.23 -1.63 16.15
N LYS A 173 4.11 -0.63 16.03
CA LYS A 173 4.17 0.53 16.95
C LYS A 173 2.89 1.37 16.92
N HIS A 174 2.05 1.22 15.89
CA HIS A 174 0.72 1.82 15.88
C HIS A 174 -0.13 1.39 17.07
N TRP A 175 0.01 0.14 17.53
CA TRP A 175 -0.70 -0.34 18.72
C TRP A 175 -0.22 0.34 20.00
N ASP A 176 1.09 0.60 20.11
CA ASP A 176 1.67 1.34 21.25
C ASP A 176 1.18 2.79 21.34
N TYR A 177 0.67 3.34 20.23
CA TYR A 177 0.04 4.67 20.19
C TYR A 177 -1.41 4.65 20.64
N ILE A 178 -2.16 3.60 20.28
CA ILE A 178 -3.59 3.49 20.60
C ILE A 178 -3.83 3.14 22.08
N ILE A 179 -2.94 2.34 22.68
CA ILE A 179 -3.06 1.80 24.05
C ILE A 179 -2.65 2.83 25.10
#